data_AF-A0A938FVI8-F1
#
_entry.id   AF-A0A938FVI8-F1
#
_cell.length_a   1.000
_cell.length_b   1.000
_cell.length_c   1.000
_cell.angle_alpha   90.00
_cell.angle_beta   90.00
_cell.angle_gamma   90.00
#
_symmetry.space_group_name_H-M   'P 1'
#
loop_
_entity.id
_entity.type
_entity.pdbx_description
1 polymer ?
#
loop_
_entity_poly.entity_id
_entity_poly.type
_entity_poly.pdbx_seq_one_letter_code
_entity_poly.pdbx_strand_id
1 'polypeptide(L)'
;MAGYLDQYGAGYEQRARVVKWVVFSLLAALIGGGVLYFVFRNYRQEVQGRRFLRLLEEKNYPAAYALWGCTEAAPCPNYPFDRFLHDWGPDRLPSGRAFEIVRTRACGSGVILTVNAGGRQEEQLWVERKDLTIAFSPWPGCPPGR
;
A
#
# COMPACT_ATOMS: atom_id res chain seq x y z
N MET A 1 -45.47 50.59 -6.45
CA MET A 1 -45.45 49.13 -6.69
C MET A 1 -44.04 48.69 -7.13
N ALA A 2 -43.03 48.90 -6.28
CA ALA A 2 -41.63 48.58 -6.63
C ALA A 2 -41.16 47.18 -6.17
N GLY A 3 -41.80 46.61 -5.14
CA GLY A 3 -41.31 45.37 -4.51
C GLY A 3 -41.51 44.07 -5.30
N TYR A 4 -42.34 44.05 -6.36
CA TYR A 4 -42.60 42.81 -7.11
C TYR A 4 -41.42 42.42 -8.02
N LEU A 5 -40.64 43.39 -8.51
CA LEU A 5 -39.47 43.13 -9.36
C LEU A 5 -38.23 42.75 -8.53
N ASP A 6 -38.04 43.37 -7.35
CA ASP A 6 -36.95 43.03 -6.42
C ASP A 6 -37.08 41.60 -5.87
N GLN A 7 -38.32 41.16 -5.62
CA GLN A 7 -38.60 39.81 -5.11
C GLN A 7 -38.35 38.71 -6.14
N TYR A 8 -38.49 39.01 -7.43
CA TYR A 8 -38.06 38.09 -8.50
C TYR A 8 -36.53 37.95 -8.46
N GLY A 9 -35.76 39.05 -8.51
CA GLY A 9 -34.29 39.01 -8.50
C GLY A 9 -33.65 38.29 -7.29
N ALA A 10 -34.15 38.57 -6.08
CA ALA A 10 -33.56 38.09 -4.83
C ALA A 10 -33.58 36.55 -4.67
N GLY A 11 -34.62 35.88 -5.18
CA GLY A 11 -34.73 34.42 -5.14
C GLY A 11 -33.71 33.71 -6.04
N TYR A 12 -33.41 34.30 -7.21
CA TYR A 12 -32.41 33.77 -8.14
C TYR A 12 -30.98 33.95 -7.60
N GLU A 13 -30.69 35.07 -6.93
CA GLU A 13 -29.37 35.33 -6.34
C GLU A 13 -29.05 34.39 -5.17
N GLN A 14 -30.04 34.13 -4.30
CA GLN A 14 -29.88 33.18 -3.20
C GLN A 14 -29.67 31.75 -3.71
N ARG A 15 -30.48 31.30 -4.69
CA ARG A 15 -30.33 30.00 -5.33
C ARG A 15 -28.99 29.88 -6.05
N ALA A 16 -28.58 30.90 -6.79
CA ALA A 16 -27.29 30.92 -7.49
C ALA A 16 -26.11 30.83 -6.50
N ARG A 17 -26.20 31.48 -5.34
CA ARG A 17 -25.18 31.36 -4.28
C ARG A 17 -25.13 29.94 -3.72
N VAL A 18 -26.28 29.35 -3.37
CA VAL A 18 -26.35 27.97 -2.88
C VAL A 18 -25.83 26.99 -3.92
N VAL A 19 -26.26 27.10 -5.18
CA VAL A 19 -25.78 26.25 -6.29
C VAL A 19 -24.27 26.39 -6.46
N LYS A 20 -23.70 27.60 -6.41
CA LYS A 20 -22.25 27.80 -6.47
C LYS A 20 -21.54 27.08 -5.33
N TRP A 21 -21.98 27.24 -4.09
CA TRP A 21 -21.38 26.56 -2.93
C TRP A 21 -21.50 25.03 -3.04
N VAL A 22 -22.65 24.51 -3.47
CA VAL A 22 -22.85 23.07 -3.69
C VAL A 22 -21.89 22.57 -4.77
N VAL A 23 -21.81 23.25 -5.92
CA VAL A 23 -20.90 22.88 -7.02
C VAL A 23 -19.44 22.93 -6.56
N PHE A 24 -19.01 23.97 -5.85
CA PHE A 24 -17.66 24.05 -5.30
C PHE A 24 -17.38 22.94 -4.28
N SER A 25 -18.33 22.64 -3.39
CA SER A 25 -18.18 21.57 -2.40
C SER A 25 -18.06 20.20 -3.06
N LEU A 26 -18.83 19.95 -4.12
CA LEU A 26 -18.82 18.69 -4.85
C LEU A 26 -17.53 18.54 -5.67
N LEU A 27 -17.05 19.62 -6.28
CA LEU A 27 -15.77 19.66 -6.96
C LEU A 27 -14.62 19.40 -5.97
N ALA A 28 -14.64 20.06 -4.81
CA ALA A 28 -13.65 19.86 -3.75
C ALA A 28 -13.68 18.42 -3.21
N ALA A 29 -14.87 17.83 -3.03
CA ALA A 29 -15.02 16.45 -2.60
C ALA A 29 -14.49 15.45 -3.64
N LEU A 30 -14.73 15.69 -4.95
CA LEU A 30 -14.18 14.85 -6.02
C LEU A 30 -12.66 14.91 -6.08
N ILE A 31 -12.08 16.11 -6.00
CA ILE A 31 -10.63 16.30 -6.03
C ILE A 31 -10.01 15.69 -4.76
N GLY A 32 -10.54 16.01 -3.59
CA GLY A 32 -10.08 15.47 -2.31
C GLY A 32 -10.19 13.95 -2.25
N GLY A 33 -11.33 13.39 -2.70
CA GLY A 33 -11.56 11.96 -2.79
C GLY A 33 -10.59 11.27 -3.76
N GLY A 34 -10.30 11.89 -4.91
CA GLY A 34 -9.33 11.37 -5.87
C GLY A 34 -7.90 11.34 -5.32
N VAL A 35 -7.46 12.41 -4.66
CA VAL A 35 -6.14 12.49 -4.02
C VAL A 35 -6.03 11.45 -2.90
N LEU A 36 -7.04 11.37 -2.02
CA LEU A 36 -7.08 10.38 -0.95
C LEU A 36 -7.02 8.96 -1.51
N TYR A 37 -7.84 8.67 -2.52
CA TYR A 37 -7.82 7.36 -3.17
C TYR A 37 -6.42 7.02 -3.71
N PHE A 38 -5.75 7.96 -4.38
CA PHE A 38 -4.41 7.72 -4.93
C PHE A 38 -3.37 7.45 -3.83
N VAL A 39 -3.39 8.22 -2.74
CA VAL A 39 -2.48 8.04 -1.59
C VAL A 39 -2.74 6.71 -0.89
N PHE A 40 -4.01 6.39 -0.60
CA PHE A 40 -4.38 5.17 0.13
C PHE A 40 -4.37 3.92 -0.75
N ARG A 41 -4.23 4.04 -2.08
CA ARG A 41 -4.27 2.91 -3.02
C ARG A 41 -3.23 1.84 -2.73
N ASN A 42 -2.06 2.23 -2.24
CA ASN A 42 -0.92 1.34 -1.98
C ASN A 42 -0.62 1.12 -0.48
N TYR A 43 -1.42 1.74 0.40
CA TYR A 43 -1.17 1.72 1.84
C TYR A 43 -1.20 0.30 2.42
N ARG A 44 -2.15 -0.54 1.95
CA ARG A 44 -2.29 -1.92 2.46
C ARG A 44 -1.04 -2.77 2.19
N GLN A 45 -0.38 -2.57 1.06
CA GLN A 45 0.80 -3.32 0.66
C GLN A 45 2.02 -2.90 1.48
N GLU A 46 2.20 -1.61 1.69
CA GLU A 46 3.26 -1.10 2.57
C GLU A 46 3.09 -1.57 4.00
N VAL A 47 1.87 -1.54 4.54
CA VAL A 47 1.58 -2.04 5.90
C VAL A 47 1.93 -3.52 6.02
N GLN A 48 1.66 -4.33 4.99
CA GLN A 48 2.03 -5.75 5.00
C GLN A 48 3.53 -5.98 4.93
N GLY A 49 4.25 -5.22 4.10
CA GLY A 49 5.72 -5.25 4.09
C GLY A 49 6.31 -4.86 5.45
N ARG A 50 5.79 -3.81 6.08
CA ARG A 50 6.21 -3.39 7.43
C ARG A 50 5.90 -4.46 8.47
N ARG A 51 4.73 -5.12 8.38
CA ARG A 51 4.36 -6.22 9.26
C ARG A 51 5.32 -7.39 9.12
N PHE A 52 5.69 -7.77 7.90
CA PHE A 52 6.68 -8.81 7.65
C PHE A 52 8.02 -8.49 8.30
N LEU A 53 8.55 -7.28 8.06
CA LEU A 53 9.80 -6.82 8.66
C LEU A 53 9.74 -6.82 10.19
N ARG A 54 8.63 -6.36 10.80
CA ARG A 54 8.45 -6.38 12.25
C ARG A 54 8.48 -7.81 12.82
N LEU A 55 7.85 -8.76 12.13
CA LEU A 55 7.87 -10.17 12.55
C LEU A 55 9.27 -10.77 12.49
N LEU A 56 10.09 -10.37 11.51
CA LEU A 56 11.51 -10.74 11.47
C LEU A 56 12.30 -10.15 12.63
N GLU A 57 12.01 -8.91 13.03
CA GLU A 57 12.65 -8.23 14.15
C GLU A 57 12.29 -8.88 15.49
N GLU A 58 11.02 -9.25 15.65
CA GLU A 58 10.50 -10.02 16.78
C GLU A 58 10.97 -11.50 16.78
N LYS A 59 11.74 -11.94 15.78
CA LYS A 59 12.17 -13.34 15.56
C LYS A 59 11.01 -14.33 15.43
N ASN A 60 9.84 -13.85 15.03
CA ASN A 60 8.64 -14.64 14.82
C ASN A 60 8.56 -15.13 13.36
N TYR A 61 9.47 -16.03 13.01
CA TYR A 61 9.59 -16.60 11.66
C TYR A 61 8.34 -17.35 11.18
N PRO A 62 7.64 -18.15 12.02
CA PRO A 62 6.43 -18.85 11.57
C PRO A 62 5.31 -17.88 11.15
N ALA A 63 5.11 -16.80 11.90
CA ALA A 63 4.13 -15.77 11.54
C ALA A 63 4.56 -14.97 10.31
N ALA A 64 5.87 -14.72 10.13
CA ALA A 64 6.39 -14.08 8.93
C ALA A 64 6.17 -14.96 7.69
N TYR A 65 6.41 -16.27 7.80
CA TYR A 65 6.18 -17.25 6.73
C TYR A 65 4.69 -17.36 6.36
N ALA A 66 3.77 -17.24 7.33
CA ALA A 66 2.33 -17.17 7.07
C ALA A 66 1.93 -16.03 6.12
N LEU A 67 2.67 -14.91 6.09
CA LEU A 67 2.42 -13.81 5.16
C LEU A 67 2.77 -14.15 3.70
N TRP A 68 3.55 -15.21 3.47
CA TRP A 68 3.82 -15.73 2.14
C TRP A 68 2.65 -16.58 1.60
N GLY A 69 1.59 -16.75 2.40
CA GLY A 69 0.44 -17.59 2.08
C GLY A 69 0.67 -19.07 2.40
N CYS A 70 1.77 -19.39 3.07
CA CYS A 70 2.17 -20.76 3.42
C CYS A 70 2.38 -20.89 4.92
N THR A 71 2.06 -22.06 5.47
CA THR A 71 2.18 -22.32 6.91
C THR A 71 3.04 -23.56 7.13
N GLU A 72 3.53 -23.80 8.35
CA GLU A 72 4.27 -25.03 8.65
C GLU A 72 3.44 -26.30 8.36
N ALA A 73 2.12 -26.23 8.57
CA ALA A 73 1.19 -27.33 8.27
C ALA A 73 0.90 -27.50 6.77
N ALA A 74 1.04 -26.43 5.97
CA ALA A 74 0.84 -26.43 4.53
C ALA A 74 1.94 -25.59 3.85
N PRO A 75 3.15 -26.14 3.72
CA PRO A 75 4.30 -25.42 3.18
C PRO A 75 4.17 -25.19 1.67
N CYS A 76 4.75 -24.08 1.20
CA CYS A 76 4.84 -23.77 -0.22
C CYS A 76 5.72 -24.82 -0.93
N PRO A 77 5.29 -25.43 -2.05
CA PRO A 77 6.05 -26.47 -2.74
C PRO A 77 7.48 -26.07 -3.13
N ASN A 78 7.66 -24.81 -3.54
CA ASN A 78 8.95 -24.29 -4.02
C ASN A 78 9.70 -23.44 -2.97
N TYR A 79 9.11 -23.28 -1.79
CA TYR A 79 9.65 -22.42 -0.74
C TYR A 79 9.28 -22.93 0.65
N PRO A 80 9.82 -24.08 1.08
CA PRO A 80 9.55 -24.65 2.40
C PRO A 80 10.12 -23.75 3.51
N PHE A 81 9.67 -23.97 4.75
CA PHE A 81 10.08 -23.17 5.90
C PHE A 81 11.60 -23.18 6.14
N ASP A 82 12.30 -24.29 5.88
CA ASP A 82 13.76 -24.35 6.02
C ASP A 82 14.49 -23.39 5.08
N ARG A 83 14.00 -23.24 3.84
CA ARG A 83 14.55 -22.27 2.89
C ARG A 83 14.23 -20.84 3.32
N PHE A 84 13.04 -20.62 3.87
CA PHE A 84 12.69 -19.33 4.47
C PHE A 84 13.64 -18.96 5.61
N LEU A 85 13.96 -19.88 6.51
CA LEU A 85 14.94 -19.66 7.57
C LEU A 85 16.36 -19.48 7.03
N HIS A 86 16.72 -20.10 5.91
CA HIS A 86 18.02 -19.86 5.29
C HIS A 86 18.18 -18.42 4.75
N ASP A 87 17.08 -17.82 4.27
CA ASP A 87 17.09 -16.45 3.71
C ASP A 87 16.86 -15.38 4.80
N TRP A 88 15.94 -15.66 5.73
CA TRP A 88 15.42 -14.73 6.73
C TRP A 88 15.65 -15.17 8.17
N GLY A 89 16.57 -16.12 8.40
CA GLY A 89 16.87 -16.62 9.73
C GLY A 89 17.86 -15.75 10.52
N PRO A 90 18.19 -16.19 11.74
CA PRO A 90 19.06 -15.44 12.65
C PRO A 90 20.49 -15.25 12.13
N ASP A 91 20.96 -16.13 11.24
CA ASP A 91 22.32 -16.07 10.68
C ASP A 91 22.47 -15.03 9.56
N ARG A 92 21.37 -14.70 8.88
CA ARG A 92 21.35 -13.73 7.77
C ARG A 92 21.02 -12.32 8.21
N LEU A 93 20.15 -12.17 9.20
CA LEU A 93 19.65 -10.89 9.66
C LEU A 93 20.52 -10.39 10.83
N PRO A 94 21.24 -9.27 10.67
CA PRO A 94 22.04 -8.73 11.76
C PRO A 94 21.13 -8.26 12.90
N SER A 95 21.41 -8.76 14.09
CA SER A 95 20.74 -8.37 15.33
C SER A 95 20.88 -6.86 15.57
N GLY A 96 19.78 -6.14 15.74
CA GLY A 96 19.78 -4.75 16.20
C GLY A 96 19.84 -3.66 15.13
N ARG A 97 19.65 -3.99 13.85
CA ARG A 97 19.38 -2.98 12.80
C ARG A 97 17.88 -2.89 12.54
N ALA A 98 17.38 -1.66 12.45
CA ALA A 98 16.00 -1.41 12.05
C ALA A 98 15.81 -1.84 10.60
N PHE A 99 14.78 -2.65 10.35
CA PHE A 99 14.37 -2.99 9.00
C PHE A 99 13.51 -1.89 8.42
N GLU A 100 13.83 -1.44 7.21
CA GLU A 100 13.11 -0.35 6.56
C GLU A 100 12.72 -0.68 5.13
N ILE A 101 11.61 -0.09 4.68
CA ILE A 101 11.21 -0.11 3.27
C ILE A 101 11.86 1.11 2.63
N VAL A 102 12.85 0.86 1.76
CA VAL A 102 13.60 1.90 1.05
C VAL A 102 12.78 2.45 -0.11
N ARG A 103 12.10 1.56 -0.85
CA ARG A 103 11.38 1.94 -2.08
C ARG A 103 10.13 1.11 -2.30
N THR A 104 9.06 1.77 -2.70
CA THR A 104 7.80 1.14 -3.13
C THR A 104 7.58 1.42 -4.61
N ARG A 105 7.32 0.40 -5.43
CA ARG A 105 6.91 0.56 -6.84
C ARG A 105 5.65 -0.24 -7.12
N ALA A 106 4.58 0.45 -7.51
CA ALA A 106 3.37 -0.19 -7.99
C ALA A 106 3.59 -0.77 -9.40
N CYS A 107 3.42 -2.08 -9.56
CA CYS A 107 3.57 -2.77 -10.85
C CYS A 107 2.32 -3.63 -11.11
N GLY A 108 1.49 -3.26 -12.09
CA GLY A 108 0.33 -4.07 -12.49
C GLY A 108 -0.56 -4.51 -11.33
N SER A 109 -0.64 -5.83 -11.09
CA SER A 109 -1.47 -6.44 -10.04
C SER A 109 -0.87 -6.36 -8.63
N GLY A 110 0.40 -5.95 -8.49
CA GLY A 110 1.10 -5.94 -7.21
C GLY A 110 1.94 -4.68 -6.97
N VAL A 111 2.79 -4.78 -5.97
CA VAL A 111 3.73 -3.74 -5.55
C VAL A 111 5.07 -4.39 -5.23
N ILE A 112 6.15 -3.90 -5.82
CA ILE A 112 7.52 -4.26 -5.46
C ILE A 112 7.97 -3.36 -4.31
N LEU A 113 8.33 -3.96 -3.18
CA LEU A 113 8.92 -3.34 -2.01
C LEU A 113 10.40 -3.68 -1.96
N THR A 114 11.25 -2.67 -2.08
CA THR A 114 12.68 -2.79 -1.79
C THR A 114 12.86 -2.60 -0.29
N VAL A 115 13.27 -3.66 0.39
CA VAL A 115 13.46 -3.68 1.84
C VAL A 115 14.95 -3.77 2.18
N ASN A 116 15.37 -2.97 3.15
CA ASN A 116 16.66 -3.09 3.79
C ASN A 116 16.47 -3.93 5.05
N ALA A 117 16.81 -5.21 4.95
CA ALA A 117 16.75 -6.16 6.05
C ALA A 117 18.02 -6.09 6.94
N GLY A 118 18.62 -4.91 7.09
CA GLY A 118 19.83 -4.69 7.89
C GLY A 118 21.12 -5.32 7.33
N GLY A 119 21.01 -6.16 6.30
CA GLY A 119 22.12 -6.83 5.62
C GLY A 119 22.96 -5.92 4.72
N ARG A 120 23.85 -6.52 3.91
CA ARG A 120 24.68 -5.78 2.94
C ARG A 120 23.96 -5.46 1.62
N GLN A 121 22.78 -6.04 1.39
CA GLN A 121 22.03 -5.89 0.14
C GLN A 121 20.55 -5.62 0.42
N GLU A 122 19.95 -4.81 -0.45
CA GLU A 122 18.52 -4.55 -0.47
C GLU A 122 17.80 -5.70 -1.16
N GLU A 123 16.74 -6.22 -0.53
CA GLU A 123 15.94 -7.32 -1.07
C GLU A 123 14.66 -6.78 -1.70
N GLN A 124 14.24 -7.35 -2.82
CA GLN A 124 13.00 -6.95 -3.51
C GLN A 124 11.89 -7.96 -3.24
N LEU A 125 10.88 -7.53 -2.50
CA LEU A 125 9.68 -8.30 -2.19
C LEU A 125 8.53 -7.87 -3.11
N TRP A 126 7.78 -8.82 -3.63
CA TRP A 126 6.51 -8.60 -4.31
C TRP A 126 5.36 -8.77 -3.33
N VAL A 127 4.44 -7.82 -3.30
CA VAL A 127 3.18 -7.92 -2.56
C VAL A 127 2.02 -7.88 -3.54
N GLU A 128 1.26 -8.98 -3.60
CA GLU A 128 0.09 -9.07 -4.47
C GLU A 128 -1.06 -8.19 -3.93
N ARG A 129 -1.75 -7.41 -4.77
CA ARG A 129 -2.83 -6.53 -4.25
C ARG A 129 -4.07 -7.30 -3.82
N LYS A 130 -4.35 -8.44 -4.45
CA LYS A 130 -5.56 -9.23 -4.24
C LYS A 130 -5.57 -9.91 -2.87
N ASP A 131 -4.53 -10.69 -2.61
CA ASP A 131 -4.47 -11.57 -1.44
C ASP A 131 -3.43 -11.10 -0.40
N LEU A 132 -2.68 -10.01 -0.70
CA LEU A 132 -1.63 -9.44 0.16
C LEU A 132 -0.51 -10.42 0.51
N THR A 133 -0.37 -11.49 -0.28
CA THR A 133 0.70 -12.47 -0.15
C THR A 133 2.02 -11.86 -0.55
N ILE A 134 3.05 -12.18 0.22
CA ILE A 134 4.42 -11.75 -0.02
C ILE A 134 5.17 -12.86 -0.77
N ALA A 135 5.94 -12.48 -1.77
CA ALA A 135 6.85 -13.36 -2.48
C ALA A 135 8.13 -12.62 -2.84
N PHE A 136 9.15 -13.33 -3.31
CA PHE A 136 10.28 -12.66 -3.97
C PHE A 136 9.83 -11.98 -5.26
N SER A 137 10.39 -10.80 -5.55
CA SER A 137 10.10 -10.13 -6.80
C SER A 137 10.63 -10.94 -7.98
N PRO A 138 9.78 -11.35 -8.94
CA PRO A 138 10.24 -12.10 -10.11
C PRO A 138 11.05 -11.24 -11.10
N TRP A 139 11.02 -9.91 -10.94
CA TRP A 139 11.66 -8.95 -11.84
C TRP A 139 12.47 -7.91 -11.05
N PRO A 140 13.60 -7.41 -11.60
CA PRO A 140 14.38 -6.32 -10.99
C PRO A 140 13.68 -4.95 -11.03
N GLY A 141 12.53 -4.86 -11.70
CA GLY A 141 11.70 -3.67 -11.84
C GLY A 141 10.35 -4.01 -12.47
N CYS A 142 9.45 -3.02 -12.58
CA CYS A 142 8.18 -3.24 -13.25
C CYS A 142 8.42 -3.58 -14.73
N PRO A 143 7.85 -4.67 -15.27
CA PRO A 143 7.87 -4.88 -16.71
C PRO A 143 7.19 -3.70 -17.42
N PRO A 144 7.70 -3.25 -18.59
CA PRO A 144 7.02 -2.23 -19.36
C PRO A 144 5.60 -2.73 -19.69
N GLY A 145 4.60 -1.91 -19.39
CA GLY A 145 3.21 -2.27 -19.67
C GLY A 145 3.05 -2.63 -21.14
N ARG A 146 2.53 -3.83 -21.42
CA ARG A 146 2.07 -4.18 -22.76
C ARG A 146 0.81 -3.41 -23.10
#